data_AF-A0A1Q3ALC3-F1
#
_entry.id   AF-A0A1Q3ALC3-F1
#
_cell.length_a   1.000
_cell.length_b   1.000
_cell.length_c   1.000
_cell.angle_alpha   90.00
_cell.angle_beta   90.00
_cell.angle_gamma   90.00
#
_symmetry.space_group_name_H-M   'P 1'
#
loop_
_entity.id
_entity.type
_entity.pdbx_description
1 polymer ?
#
loop_
_entity_poly.entity_id
_entity_poly.type
_entity_poly.pdbx_seq_one_letter_code
_entity_poly.pdbx_strand_id
1 'polypeptide(L)' 'MHMMALHLHGSSNPLGITGNLDRLPMHGYFIFKDLITVFVFLIVFFLFVFLSPNTLGHPDNYIPGNPLVTPASIVPE' A
#
# COMPACT_ATOMS: atom_id res chain seq x y z
N MET A 1 -17.17 6.57 -2.41
CA MET A 1 -18.05 5.44 -2.06
C MET A 1 -17.46 4.51 -1.00
N HIS A 2 -16.22 4.02 -1.12
CA HIS A 2 -15.64 3.05 -0.17
C HIS A 2 -15.67 3.52 1.30
N MET A 3 -15.02 4.65 1.62
CA MET A 3 -15.01 5.15 2.99
C MET A 3 -16.41 5.55 3.49
N MET A 4 -17.28 6.04 2.61
CA MET A 4 -18.66 6.36 2.97
C MET A 4 -19.44 5.11 3.40
N ALA A 5 -19.33 4.02 2.64
CA ALA A 5 -19.94 2.74 2.99
C ALA A 5 -19.40 2.19 4.32
N LEU A 6 -18.08 2.29 4.55
CA LEU A 6 -17.47 1.92 5.83
C LEU A 6 -18.01 2.77 6.98
N HIS A 7 -18.10 4.09 6.82
CA HIS A 7 -18.53 5.00 7.89
C HIS A 7 -19.98 4.79 8.32
N LEU A 8 -20.85 4.26 7.45
CA LEU A 8 -22.23 3.94 7.82
C LEU A 8 -22.34 2.87 8.92
N HIS A 9 -21.38 1.93 8.98
CA HIS A 9 -21.42 0.80 9.93
C HIS A 9 -20.22 0.76 10.88
N GLY A 10 -19.14 1.48 10.57
CA GLY A 10 -17.87 1.44 11.27
C GLY A 10 -17.03 0.22 10.92
N SER A 11 -15.80 0.19 11.45
CA SER A 11 -14.89 -0.94 11.29
C SER A 11 -15.33 -2.16 12.11
N SER A 12 -15.05 -3.35 11.59
CA SER A 12 -15.11 -4.59 12.38
C SER A 12 -13.91 -4.70 13.33
N ASN A 13 -13.88 -5.74 14.15
CA ASN A 13 -12.78 -6.05 15.07
C ASN A 13 -12.36 -7.53 14.96
N PRO A 14 -11.15 -7.90 15.44
CA PRO A 14 -10.61 -9.26 15.26
C PRO A 14 -11.46 -10.39 15.85
N LEU A 15 -12.31 -10.10 16.85
CA LEU A 15 -13.19 -11.09 17.46
C LEU A 15 -14.49 -11.30 16.66
N GLY A 16 -14.79 -10.42 15.69
CA GLY A 16 -15.98 -10.53 14.84
C GLY A 16 -17.30 -10.25 15.54
N ILE A 17 -17.28 -9.77 16.78
CA ILE A 17 -18.47 -9.43 17.58
C ILE A 17 -18.77 -7.92 17.52
N THR A 18 -19.88 -7.47 18.12
CA THR A 18 -20.24 -6.04 18.15
C THR A 18 -19.17 -5.19 18.85
N GLY A 19 -18.66 -4.17 18.15
CA GLY A 19 -17.74 -3.17 18.71
C GLY A 19 -18.44 -1.94 19.30
N ASN A 20 -19.77 -1.95 19.42
CA ASN A 20 -20.52 -0.80 19.94
C ASN A 20 -20.34 -0.57 21.45
N LEU A 21 -19.91 -1.61 22.17
CA LEU A 21 -19.78 -1.61 23.63
C LEU A 21 -18.53 -0.83 24.10
N ASP A 22 -17.46 -0.83 23.29
CA ASP A 22 -16.18 -0.22 23.62
C ASP A 22 -15.59 0.43 22.38
N ARG A 23 -15.73 1.76 22.28
CA ARG A 23 -15.23 2.56 21.17
C ARG A 23 -14.27 3.62 21.66
N LEU A 24 -13.12 3.70 21.00
CA LEU A 24 -12.15 4.76 21.19
C LEU A 24 -12.20 5.75 20.01
N PRO A 25 -11.96 7.05 20.25
CA PRO A 25 -11.87 8.04 19.18
C PRO A 25 -10.65 7.78 18.28
N MET A 26 -10.75 8.16 17.00
CA MET A 26 -9.65 8.04 16.03
C MET A 26 -8.42 8.87 16.45
N HIS A 27 -8.65 10.14 16.81
CA HIS A 27 -7.59 11.03 17.26
C HIS A 27 -7.05 10.61 18.64
N GLY A 28 -5.74 10.72 18.82
CA GLY A 28 -5.04 10.30 20.04
C GLY A 28 -4.65 8.81 20.06
N TYR A 29 -5.43 7.92 19.46
CA TYR A 29 -5.13 6.48 19.41
C TYR A 29 -4.67 6.04 18.02
N PHE A 30 -5.61 5.97 17.08
CA PHE A 30 -5.37 5.37 15.76
C PHE A 30 -4.50 6.25 14.87
N ILE A 31 -4.53 7.58 15.01
CA ILE A 31 -3.61 8.47 14.28
C ILE A 31 -2.13 8.15 14.59
N PHE A 32 -1.77 7.98 15.87
CA PHE A 32 -0.40 7.67 16.25
C PHE A 32 -0.03 6.22 15.90
N LYS A 33 -0.99 5.29 16.04
CA LYS A 33 -0.82 3.90 15.58
C LYS A 33 -0.51 3.84 14.08
N ASP A 34 -1.29 4.55 13.26
CA ASP A 34 -1.12 4.58 11.81
C ASP A 34 0.22 5.22 11.43
N LEU A 35 0.62 6.29 12.12
CA LEU A 35 1.89 6.98 11.88
C LEU A 35 3.11 6.05 12.05
N ILE A 36 3.08 5.12 13.00
CA ILE A 36 4.15 4.10 13.13
C ILE A 36 4.27 3.30 11.84
N THR A 37 3.16 2.81 11.29
CA THR A 37 3.18 2.02 10.06
C THR A 37 3.51 2.84 8.82
N VAL A 38 3.15 4.13 8.79
CA VAL A 38 3.61 5.08 7.77
C VAL A 38 5.14 5.17 7.77
N PHE A 39 5.78 5.32 8.94
CA PHE A 39 7.24 5.37 9.00
C PHE A 39 7.90 4.04 8.62
N VAL A 40 7.33 2.90 9.03
CA VAL A 40 7.82 1.58 8.61
C VAL A 40 7.73 1.44 7.09
N PHE A 41 6.60 1.83 6.49
CA PHE A 41 6.42 1.86 5.04
C PHE A 41 7.47 2.75 4.36
N LEU A 42 7.68 3.96 4.87
CA LEU A 42 8.65 4.90 4.30
C LEU A 42 10.09 4.36 4.37
N ILE A 43 10.47 3.70 5.47
CA ILE A 43 11.79 3.06 5.57
C ILE A 43 11.94 2.00 4.47
N VAL A 44 10.99 1.08 4.35
CA VAL A 44 11.03 0.02 3.33
C VAL A 44 11.03 0.63 1.92
N PHE A 45 10.16 1.60 1.67
CA PHE A 45 10.09 2.31 0.39
C PHE A 45 11.42 2.97 0.03
N PHE A 46 12.06 3.66 0.98
CA PHE A 46 13.35 4.32 0.77
C PHE A 46 14.50 3.34 0.55
N LEU A 47 14.45 2.13 1.11
CA LEU A 47 15.42 1.08 0.77
C LEU A 47 15.36 0.77 -0.73
N PHE A 48 14.16 0.60 -1.30
CA PHE A 48 14.02 0.37 -2.73
C PHE A 48 14.44 1.60 -3.53
N VAL A 49 13.96 2.79 -3.19
CA VAL A 49 14.23 4.00 -3.98
C VAL A 49 15.72 4.36 -4.01
N PHE A 50 16.42 4.33 -2.87
CA PHE A 50 17.79 4.84 -2.80
C PHE A 50 18.86 3.77 -2.96
N LEU A 51 18.62 2.53 -2.51
CA LEU A 51 19.65 1.49 -2.54
C LEU A 51 19.50 0.55 -3.73
N SER A 52 18.28 0.32 -4.22
CA SER A 52 18.04 -0.66 -5.27
C SER A 52 16.83 -0.32 -6.17
N PRO A 53 16.85 0.84 -6.86
CA PRO A 53 15.68 1.44 -7.51
C PRO A 53 15.07 0.59 -8.63
N ASN A 54 15.87 -0.24 -9.30
CA ASN A 54 15.44 -0.98 -10.48
C ASN A 54 15.11 -2.45 -10.18
N THR A 55 15.18 -2.88 -8.92
CA THR A 55 15.03 -4.30 -8.53
C THR A 55 13.66 -4.87 -8.86
N LEU A 56 12.62 -4.05 -8.72
CA LEU A 56 11.24 -4.45 -8.96
C LEU A 56 10.79 -4.10 -10.39
N GLY A 57 11.71 -3.63 -11.25
CA GLY A 57 11.41 -3.25 -12.63
C GLY A 57 11.96 -4.26 -13.63
N HIS A 58 11.56 -4.11 -14.90
CA HIS A 58 12.06 -4.92 -16.00
C HIS A 58 13.11 -4.14 -16.82
N PRO A 59 14.32 -4.66 -17.07
CA PRO A 59 15.38 -3.96 -17.80
C PRO A 59 14.95 -3.49 -19.20
N ASP A 60 14.13 -4.26 -19.91
CA ASP A 60 13.65 -3.91 -21.25
C ASP A 60 12.85 -2.60 -21.28
N ASN A 61 12.30 -2.13 -20.14
CA ASN A 61 11.59 -0.84 -20.08
C ASN A 61 12.53 0.38 -20.21
N TYR A 62 13.85 0.17 -20.22
CA TYR A 62 14.82 1.20 -20.61
C TYR A 62 15.09 1.23 -22.13
N ILE A 63 14.55 0.28 -22.89
CA ILE A 63 14.61 0.25 -24.35
C ILE A 63 13.37 1.00 -24.88
N PRO A 64 13.52 2.00 -25.78
CA PRO A 64 12.38 2.67 -26.38
C PRO A 64 11.44 1.69 -27.08
N GLY A 65 10.13 1.84 -26.85
CA GLY A 65 9.13 0.94 -27.42
C GLY A 65 9.15 0.92 -28.94
N ASN A 66 9.10 -0.28 -29.51
CA ASN A 66 9.02 -0.49 -30.96
C ASN A 66 7.78 -1.34 -31.29
N PRO A 67 6.73 -0.77 -31.91
CA PRO A 67 5.51 -1.52 -32.26
C PRO A 67 5.74 -2.67 -33.24
N LEU A 68 6.86 -2.69 -33.96
CA LEU A 68 7.21 -3.73 -34.93
C LEU A 68 8.00 -4.89 -34.31
N VAL A 69 8.39 -4.79 -33.04
CA VAL A 69 9.24 -5.79 -32.37
C VAL A 69 8.72 -6.10 -30.98
N THR A 70 8.44 -7.38 -30.71
CA THR A 70 8.12 -7.87 -29.36
C THR A 70 9.40 -8.38 -28.69
N PRO A 71 9.78 -7.89 -27.50
CA PRO A 71 10.91 -8.43 -26.74
C PRO A 71 10.71 -9.92 -26.42
N ALA A 72 11.79 -10.70 -26.48
CA ALA A 72 11.74 -12.13 -26.15
C ALA A 72 11.46 -12.37 -24.65
N SER A 73 11.87 -11.44 -23.79
CA SER A 73 11.71 -11.45 -22.33
C SER A 73 10.44 -10.75 -21.85
N ILE A 74 9.42 -10.57 -22.71
CA ILE A 74 8.20 -9.87 -22.32
C ILE A 74 7.49 -10.54 -21.13
N VAL A 75 7.25 -9.78 -20.08
CA VAL A 75 6.56 -10.21 -18.86
C VAL A 75 5.86 -9.00 -18.22
N PRO A 76 4.68 -9.17 -17.61
CA PRO A 76 4.07 -8.14 -16.78
C PRO A 76 4.94 -7.79 -15.56
N GLU A 77 4.65 -6.66 -14.91
CA GLU A 77 5.19 -6.31 -13.59
C GLU A 77 4.78 -7.28 -12.45
#